data_AF-A0A8X6QCK0-F1
#
_entry.id   AF-A0A8X6QCK0-F1
#
_cell.length_a   1.000
_cell.length_b   1.000
_cell.length_c   1.000
_cell.angle_alpha   90.00
_cell.angle_beta   90.00
_cell.angle_gamma   90.00
#
_symmetry.space_group_name_H-M   'P 1'
#
loop_
_entity.id
_entity.type
_entity.pdbx_description
1 polymer ?
#
loop_
_entity_poly.entity_id
_entity_poly.type
_entity_poly.pdbx_seq_one_letter_code
_entity_poly.pdbx_strand_id
1 'polypeptide(L)'
;MAAIMKDFLAKIRAQKAVITILKQKLSEKNLSLSELEVLRTKFKNLQDEFISIFDSIINISDEVNVEKVIDEKDEINAIIIDVEFDVNIKLSKFNLNMVKGSTVNCVSENSVVRLPKISLHSFVEEMYAWFSFKDIFKASID
;
A
#
# COMPACT_ATOMS: atom_id res chain seq x y z
N MET A 1 -21.67 19.53 20.19
CA MET A 1 -20.35 18.85 20.08
C MET A 1 -20.43 17.35 20.41
N ALA A 2 -20.91 16.94 21.60
CA ALA A 2 -20.97 15.53 21.99
C ALA A 2 -21.85 14.63 21.09
N ALA A 3 -23.01 15.13 20.60
CA ALA A 3 -23.87 14.37 19.69
C ALA A 3 -23.22 14.15 18.31
N ILE A 4 -22.59 15.19 17.77
CA ILE A 4 -21.88 15.18 16.49
C ILE A 4 -20.75 14.12 16.52
N MET A 5 -19.95 14.11 17.59
CA MET A 5 -18.87 13.15 17.75
C MET A 5 -19.37 11.70 17.89
N LYS A 6 -20.52 11.49 18.54
CA LYS A 6 -21.12 10.17 18.68
C LYS A 6 -21.57 9.60 17.32
N ASP A 7 -22.14 10.45 16.46
CA ASP A 7 -22.54 10.08 15.11
C ASP A 7 -21.32 9.74 14.24
N PHE A 8 -20.22 10.48 14.39
CA PHE A 8 -18.97 10.21 13.69
C PHE A 8 -18.35 8.86 14.10
N LEU A 9 -18.24 8.59 15.40
CA LEU A 9 -17.74 7.29 15.89
C LEU A 9 -18.63 6.13 15.43
N ALA A 10 -19.95 6.33 15.34
CA ALA A 10 -20.86 5.34 14.77
C ALA A 10 -20.59 5.11 13.28
N LYS A 11 -20.32 6.18 12.51
CA LYS A 11 -20.00 6.11 11.09
C LYS A 11 -18.65 5.41 10.84
N ILE A 12 -17.64 5.70 11.66
CA ILE A 12 -16.32 5.03 11.63
C ILE A 12 -16.47 3.52 11.92
N ARG A 13 -17.23 3.15 12.95
CA ARG A 13 -17.50 1.72 13.26
C ARG A 13 -18.24 1.01 12.14
N ALA A 14 -19.21 1.66 11.51
CA ALA A 14 -19.92 1.10 10.36
C ALA A 14 -18.96 0.84 9.19
N GLN A 15 -18.07 1.78 8.89
CA GLN A 15 -17.06 1.60 7.84
C GLN A 15 -16.06 0.50 8.17
N LYS A 16 -15.62 0.38 9.42
CA LYS A 16 -14.76 -0.71 9.89
C LYS A 16 -15.39 -2.09 9.71
N ALA A 17 -16.70 -2.21 9.94
CA ALA A 17 -17.43 -3.45 9.70
C ALA A 17 -17.45 -3.81 8.20
N VAL A 18 -17.68 -2.81 7.33
CA VAL A 18 -17.64 -3.02 5.87
C VAL A 18 -16.25 -3.42 5.39
N ILE A 19 -15.20 -2.77 5.87
CA ILE A 19 -13.79 -3.12 5.59
C ILE A 19 -13.50 -4.56 6.01
N THR A 20 -13.96 -4.97 7.19
CA THR A 20 -13.77 -6.33 7.70
C THR A 20 -14.46 -7.38 6.81
N ILE A 21 -15.69 -7.09 6.37
CA ILE A 21 -16.43 -7.96 5.43
C ILE A 21 -15.71 -8.06 4.08
N LEU A 22 -15.20 -6.94 3.56
CA LEU A 22 -14.45 -6.96 2.30
C LEU A 22 -13.11 -7.68 2.44
N LYS A 23 -12.42 -7.58 3.59
CA LYS A 23 -11.21 -8.36 3.90
C LYS A 23 -11.52 -9.86 3.97
N GLN A 24 -12.65 -10.23 4.56
CA GLN A 24 -13.11 -11.62 4.56
C GLN A 24 -13.38 -12.12 3.14
N LYS A 25 -14.05 -11.33 2.29
CA LYS A 25 -14.21 -11.66 0.87
C LYS A 25 -12.88 -11.80 0.15
N LEU A 26 -11.93 -10.90 0.44
CA LEU A 26 -10.57 -11.00 -0.11
C LEU A 26 -9.88 -12.29 0.33
N SER A 27 -10.18 -12.87 1.49
CA SER A 27 -9.57 -14.13 1.93
C SER A 27 -10.03 -15.36 1.13
N GLU A 28 -11.09 -15.24 0.34
CA GLU A 28 -11.62 -16.33 -0.48
C GLU A 28 -10.59 -16.81 -1.52
N LYS A 29 -10.45 -18.12 -1.64
CA LYS A 29 -9.38 -18.75 -2.45
C LYS A 29 -9.58 -18.61 -3.96
N ASN A 30 -10.82 -18.42 -4.42
CA ASN A 30 -11.21 -18.54 -5.83
C ASN A 30 -11.77 -17.23 -6.41
N LEU A 31 -11.22 -16.07 -6.03
CA LEU A 31 -11.59 -14.79 -6.64
C LEU A 31 -11.04 -14.72 -8.07
N SER A 32 -11.90 -14.43 -9.04
CA SER A 32 -11.50 -14.09 -10.41
C SER A 32 -10.80 -12.72 -10.47
N LEU A 33 -10.08 -12.45 -11.55
CA LEU A 33 -9.40 -11.16 -11.76
C LEU A 33 -10.39 -9.98 -11.73
N SER A 34 -11.55 -10.13 -12.37
CA SER A 34 -12.60 -9.10 -12.38
C SER A 34 -13.18 -8.84 -10.97
N GLU A 35 -13.43 -9.89 -10.18
CA GLU A 35 -13.89 -9.73 -8.79
C GLU A 35 -12.85 -9.03 -7.93
N LEU A 36 -11.57 -9.31 -8.17
CA LEU A 36 -10.47 -8.74 -7.44
C LEU A 36 -10.24 -7.26 -7.79
N GLU A 37 -10.41 -6.88 -9.05
CA GLU A 37 -10.44 -5.48 -9.49
C GLU A 37 -11.63 -4.72 -8.89
N VAL A 38 -12.83 -5.31 -8.92
CA VAL A 38 -14.03 -4.72 -8.29
C VAL A 38 -13.82 -4.52 -6.79
N LEU A 39 -13.21 -5.50 -6.12
CA LEU A 39 -12.93 -5.44 -4.69
C LEU A 39 -11.88 -4.37 -4.37
N ARG A 40 -10.85 -4.22 -5.20
CA ARG A 40 -9.86 -3.13 -5.12
C ARG A 40 -10.53 -1.75 -5.24
N THR A 41 -11.39 -1.55 -6.23
CA THR A 41 -12.09 -0.27 -6.42
C THR A 41 -13.03 0.03 -5.25
N LYS A 42 -13.75 -0.98 -4.72
CA LYS A 42 -14.59 -0.82 -3.53
C LYS A 42 -13.78 -0.42 -2.30
N PHE A 43 -12.62 -1.05 -2.09
CA PHE A 43 -11.73 -0.71 -0.99
C PHE A 43 -11.20 0.72 -1.10
N LYS A 44 -10.77 1.13 -2.30
CA LYS A 44 -10.31 2.49 -2.54
C LYS A 44 -11.39 3.54 -2.25
N ASN A 45 -12.61 3.33 -2.74
CA ASN A 45 -13.71 4.26 -2.47
C ASN A 45 -14.03 4.36 -0.97
N LEU A 46 -13.95 3.25 -0.23
CA LEU A 46 -14.14 3.24 1.22
C LEU A 46 -13.03 3.97 1.96
N GLN A 47 -11.79 3.83 1.52
CA GLN A 47 -10.66 4.58 2.05
C GLN A 47 -10.82 6.08 1.82
N ASP A 48 -11.21 6.50 0.62
CA ASP A 48 -11.44 7.91 0.29
C ASP A 48 -12.58 8.50 1.15
N GLU A 49 -13.67 7.75 1.35
CA GLU A 49 -14.77 8.17 2.24
C GLU A 49 -14.31 8.28 3.70
N PHE A 50 -13.48 7.34 4.16
CA PHE A 50 -12.93 7.36 5.51
C PHE A 50 -12.04 8.59 5.75
N ILE A 51 -11.14 8.89 4.81
CA ILE A 51 -10.26 10.07 4.86
C ILE A 51 -11.10 11.35 4.91
N SER A 52 -12.13 11.46 4.06
CA SER A 52 -13.02 12.62 4.03
C SER A 52 -13.77 12.84 5.36
N ILE A 53 -14.24 11.76 5.98
CA ILE A 53 -14.88 11.82 7.30
C ILE A 53 -13.86 12.26 8.36
N PHE A 54 -12.65 11.73 8.32
CA PHE A 54 -11.61 12.05 9.29
C PHE A 54 -11.16 13.52 9.20
N ASP A 55 -10.92 14.02 7.99
CA ASP A 55 -10.55 15.42 7.74
C ASP A 55 -11.64 16.38 8.22
N SER A 56 -12.91 15.97 8.07
CA SER A 56 -14.05 16.72 8.60
C SER A 56 -14.08 16.75 10.14
N ILE A 57 -13.61 15.69 10.80
CA ILE A 57 -13.60 15.61 12.28
C ILE A 57 -12.47 16.44 12.88
N ILE A 58 -11.27 16.40 12.29
CA ILE A 58 -10.13 17.21 12.77
C ILE A 58 -10.48 18.70 12.75
N ASN A 59 -11.16 19.15 11.69
CA ASN A 59 -11.54 20.56 11.56
C ASN A 59 -12.58 21.04 12.58
N ILE A 60 -13.24 20.13 13.32
CA ILE A 60 -14.40 20.44 14.19
C ILE A 60 -14.13 20.11 15.68
N SER A 61 -13.06 19.38 16.02
CA SER A 61 -12.90 18.79 17.36
C SER A 61 -11.86 19.51 18.25
N ASP A 62 -12.20 19.72 19.53
CA ASP A 62 -11.27 20.15 20.59
C ASP A 62 -10.29 19.02 20.99
N GLU A 63 -9.06 19.39 21.40
CA GLU A 63 -7.88 18.51 21.63
C GLU A 63 -8.17 17.16 22.33
N VAL A 64 -9.02 17.14 23.37
CA VAL A 64 -9.27 15.95 24.21
C VAL A 64 -10.01 14.83 23.47
N ASN A 65 -10.72 15.16 22.39
CA ASN A 65 -11.50 14.21 21.61
C ASN A 65 -10.81 13.75 20.32
N VAL A 66 -9.68 14.38 19.98
CA VAL A 66 -8.91 14.10 18.77
C VAL A 66 -8.12 12.80 18.90
N GLU A 67 -7.58 12.50 20.09
CA GLU A 67 -6.73 11.32 20.33
C GLU A 67 -7.46 10.00 20.05
N LYS A 68 -8.70 9.83 20.55
CA LYS A 68 -9.52 8.62 20.27
C LYS A 68 -9.84 8.46 18.79
N VAL A 69 -10.00 9.57 18.09
CA VAL A 69 -10.30 9.56 16.66
C VAL A 69 -9.04 9.18 15.88
N ILE A 70 -7.86 9.68 16.28
CA ILE A 70 -6.56 9.28 15.73
C ILE A 70 -6.31 7.77 15.92
N ASP A 71 -6.54 7.23 17.12
CA ASP A 71 -6.36 5.79 17.38
C ASP A 71 -7.25 4.93 16.46
N GLU A 72 -8.53 5.30 16.30
CA GLU A 72 -9.44 4.60 15.38
C GLU A 72 -8.99 4.72 13.92
N LYS A 73 -8.37 5.85 13.52
CA LYS A 73 -7.77 6.02 12.18
C LYS A 73 -6.56 5.13 11.98
N ASP A 74 -5.65 5.05 12.93
CA ASP A 74 -4.43 4.27 12.77
C ASP A 74 -4.76 2.78 12.66
N GLU A 75 -5.75 2.31 13.42
CA GLU A 75 -6.25 0.94 13.29
C GLU A 75 -6.85 0.68 11.89
N ILE A 76 -7.64 1.60 11.36
CA ILE A 76 -8.25 1.47 10.03
C ILE A 76 -7.18 1.53 8.92
N ASN A 77 -6.19 2.42 9.05
CA ASN A 77 -5.07 2.51 8.12
C ASN A 77 -4.26 1.21 8.09
N ALA A 78 -3.99 0.60 9.24
CA ALA A 78 -3.29 -0.68 9.31
C ALA A 78 -4.07 -1.77 8.54
N ILE A 79 -5.40 -1.82 8.70
CA ILE A 79 -6.24 -2.78 7.98
C ILE A 79 -6.23 -2.51 6.47
N ILE A 80 -6.22 -1.25 6.03
CA ILE A 80 -6.17 -0.88 4.61
C ILE A 80 -4.84 -1.33 3.99
N ILE A 81 -3.72 -1.05 4.66
CA ILE A 81 -2.38 -1.46 4.17
C ILE A 81 -2.30 -2.97 3.99
N ASP A 82 -2.78 -3.74 4.97
CA ASP A 82 -2.87 -5.20 4.89
C ASP A 82 -3.67 -5.66 3.66
N VAL A 83 -4.83 -5.05 3.44
CA VAL A 83 -5.72 -5.40 2.33
C VAL A 83 -5.07 -5.06 0.98
N GLU A 84 -4.48 -3.88 0.84
CA GLU A 84 -3.80 -3.48 -0.40
C GLU A 84 -2.67 -4.46 -0.72
N PHE A 85 -1.90 -4.86 0.29
CA PHE A 85 -0.85 -5.85 0.15
C PHE A 85 -1.40 -7.20 -0.34
N ASP A 86 -2.47 -7.71 0.27
CA ASP A 86 -3.10 -8.97 -0.12
C ASP A 86 -3.69 -8.93 -1.55
N VAL A 87 -4.36 -7.83 -1.92
CA VAL A 87 -4.85 -7.59 -3.29
C VAL A 87 -3.70 -7.62 -4.28
N ASN A 88 -2.61 -6.89 -3.99
CA ASN A 88 -1.45 -6.81 -4.88
C ASN A 88 -0.74 -8.17 -5.02
N ILE A 89 -0.64 -8.96 -3.95
CA ILE A 89 -0.12 -10.34 -4.03
C ILE A 89 -1.00 -11.19 -4.94
N LYS A 90 -2.33 -11.12 -4.78
CA LYS A 90 -3.24 -11.93 -5.60
C LYS A 90 -3.23 -11.50 -7.07
N LEU A 91 -3.22 -10.20 -7.38
CA LEU A 91 -3.04 -9.71 -8.76
C LEU A 91 -1.72 -10.18 -9.37
N SER A 92 -0.64 -10.11 -8.60
CA SER A 92 0.68 -10.56 -9.06
C SER A 92 0.69 -12.05 -9.40
N LYS A 93 0.02 -12.89 -8.58
CA LYS A 93 -0.17 -14.32 -8.87
C LYS A 93 -0.98 -14.56 -10.13
N PHE A 94 -2.04 -13.78 -10.37
CA PHE A 94 -2.81 -13.85 -11.62
C PHE A 94 -1.96 -13.51 -12.85
N ASN A 95 -1.19 -12.43 -12.80
CA ASN A 95 -0.30 -12.04 -13.89
C ASN A 95 0.75 -13.12 -14.19
N LEU A 96 1.35 -13.72 -13.15
CA LEU A 96 2.31 -14.81 -13.28
C LEU A 96 1.69 -16.09 -13.88
N ASN A 97 0.42 -16.37 -13.56
CA ASN A 97 -0.32 -17.49 -14.13
C ASN A 97 -0.74 -17.24 -15.58
N MET A 98 -1.07 -16.00 -15.97
CA MET A 98 -1.30 -15.63 -17.38
C MET A 98 -0.04 -15.81 -18.23
N VAL A 99 1.13 -15.44 -17.70
CA VAL A 99 2.42 -15.65 -18.40
C VAL A 99 2.73 -17.13 -18.61
N LYS A 100 2.34 -18.01 -17.68
CA LYS A 100 2.47 -19.47 -17.82
C LYS A 100 1.42 -20.10 -18.75
N GLY A 101 0.25 -19.48 -18.90
CA GLY A 101 -0.82 -19.95 -19.79
C GLY A 101 -0.60 -19.59 -21.27
N SER A 102 0.26 -18.62 -21.56
CA SER A 102 0.52 -18.14 -22.93
C SER A 102 1.79 -18.71 -23.58
N THR A 103 2.46 -19.69 -22.98
CA THR A 103 3.47 -20.49 -23.67
C THR A 103 2.79 -21.53 -24.55
N VAL A 104 2.38 -21.07 -25.73
CA VAL A 104 2.36 -21.91 -26.93
C VAL A 104 3.74 -22.57 -27.05
N ASN A 105 3.74 -23.88 -27.25
CA ASN A 105 4.88 -24.73 -27.55
C ASN A 105 5.99 -24.02 -28.36
N CYS A 106 7.01 -23.55 -27.67
CA CYS A 106 8.32 -23.30 -28.25
C CYS A 106 9.36 -23.97 -27.35
N VAL A 107 9.37 -25.30 -27.39
CA VAL A 107 10.54 -26.07 -26.95
C VAL A 107 11.66 -25.75 -27.93
N SER A 108 12.46 -24.73 -27.66
CA SER A 108 13.80 -24.63 -28.23
C SER A 108 14.78 -25.08 -27.16
N GLU A 109 15.42 -26.20 -27.43
CA GLU A 109 16.46 -26.81 -26.61
C GLU A 109 17.54 -25.77 -26.24
N ASN A 110 17.89 -25.74 -24.95
CA ASN A 110 19.16 -25.24 -24.42
C ASN A 110 19.46 -23.72 -24.43
N SER A 111 18.52 -22.84 -24.09
CA SER A 111 18.92 -21.51 -23.58
C SER A 111 19.02 -21.54 -22.06
N VAL A 112 20.23 -21.80 -21.55
CA VAL A 112 20.57 -21.47 -20.16
C VAL A 112 20.45 -19.95 -20.04
N VAL A 113 19.31 -19.47 -19.54
CA VAL A 113 19.10 -18.05 -19.24
C VAL A 113 20.02 -17.68 -18.09
N ARG A 114 21.23 -17.22 -18.42
CA ARG A 114 22.13 -16.61 -17.45
C ARG A 114 21.72 -15.15 -17.29
N LEU A 115 21.31 -14.79 -16.09
CA LEU A 115 21.11 -13.38 -15.72
C LEU A 115 22.42 -12.60 -15.96
N PRO A 116 22.35 -11.34 -16.42
CA PRO A 116 23.52 -10.47 -16.45
C PRO A 116 24.12 -10.38 -15.06
N LYS A 117 25.43 -10.57 -14.92
CA LYS A 117 26.13 -10.33 -13.66
C LYS A 117 26.03 -8.84 -13.35
N ILE A 118 25.22 -8.50 -12.35
CA ILE A 118 25.21 -7.17 -11.75
C ILE A 118 26.45 -7.13 -10.85
N SER A 119 27.58 -6.66 -11.36
CA SER A 119 28.71 -6.32 -10.52
C SER A 119 28.43 -4.97 -9.87
N LEU A 120 28.25 -4.98 -8.54
CA LEU A 120 28.42 -3.75 -7.76
C LEU A 120 29.80 -3.20 -8.11
N HIS A 121 29.85 -1.99 -8.66
CA HIS A 121 31.13 -1.30 -8.81
C HIS A 121 31.72 -1.23 -7.41
N SER A 122 32.91 -1.81 -7.23
CA SER A 122 33.60 -1.82 -5.95
C SER A 122 33.68 -0.38 -5.46
N PHE A 123 33.02 -0.13 -4.32
CA PHE A 123 32.79 1.15 -3.63
C PHE A 123 34.09 1.86 -3.16
N VAL A 124 35.24 1.52 -3.74
CA VAL A 124 36.55 2.00 -3.31
C VAL A 124 36.92 3.30 -4.05
N GLU A 125 36.52 3.46 -5.31
CA GLU A 125 36.77 4.70 -6.06
C GLU A 125 35.80 5.84 -5.68
N GLU A 126 34.61 5.53 -5.16
CA GLU A 126 33.62 6.54 -4.76
C GLU A 126 33.99 7.27 -3.47
N MET A 127 34.78 6.66 -2.58
CA MET A 127 35.11 7.29 -1.30
C MET A 127 35.88 8.61 -1.48
N TYR A 128 36.83 8.66 -2.43
CA TYR A 128 37.57 9.89 -2.74
C TYR A 128 36.66 10.98 -3.31
N ALA A 129 35.69 10.60 -4.16
CA ALA A 129 34.70 11.54 -4.68
C ALA A 129 33.79 12.11 -3.57
N TRP A 130 33.42 11.30 -2.57
CA TRP A 130 32.65 11.74 -1.41
C TRP A 130 33.45 12.69 -0.49
N PHE A 131 34.75 12.45 -0.30
CA PHE A 131 35.60 13.39 0.46
C PHE A 131 35.76 14.73 -0.27
N SER A 132 36.00 14.71 -1.58
CA SER A 132 36.08 15.93 -2.39
C SER A 132 34.77 16.73 -2.39
N PHE A 133 33.61 16.04 -2.45
CA PHE A 133 32.32 16.72 -2.36
C PHE A 133 32.12 17.43 -1.01
N LYS A 134 32.52 16.80 0.10
CA LYS A 134 32.42 17.40 1.44
C LYS A 134 33.26 18.67 1.57
N ASP A 135 34.47 18.66 1.00
CA ASP A 135 35.37 19.82 1.05
C ASP A 135 34.88 20.97 0.16
N ILE A 136 34.37 20.66 -1.04
CA ILE A 136 33.74 21.65 -1.94
C ILE A 136 32.47 22.25 -1.29
N PHE A 137 31.64 21.41 -0.67
CA PHE A 137 30.42 21.86 -0.01
C PHE A 137 30.70 22.78 1.18
N LYS A 138 31.73 22.46 1.99
CA LYS A 138 32.17 23.34 3.08
C LYS A 138 32.72 24.67 2.56
N ALA A 139 33.53 24.65 1.51
CA ALA A 139 34.09 25.87 0.92
C ALA A 139 33.04 26.77 0.24
N SER A 140 31.87 26.24 -0.10
CA SER A 140 30.77 27.00 -0.71
C SER A 140 29.81 27.64 0.31
N ILE A 141 29.96 27.34 1.60
CA ILE A 141 29.07 27.84 2.68
C ILE A 141 29.74 28.98 3.48
N ASP A 142 31.03 29.25 3.25
CA ASP A 142 31.74 30.47 3.68
C ASP A 142 31.74 31.54 2.56
#